data_AF-A0A7R9DNL4-F1
#
_entry.id   AF-A0A7R9DNL4-F1
#
_cell.length_a   1.000
_cell.length_b   1.000
_cell.length_c   1.000
_cell.angle_alpha   90.00
_cell.angle_beta   90.00
_cell.angle_gamma   90.00
#
_symmetry.space_group_name_H-M   'P 1'
#
loop_
_entity.id
_entity.type
_entity.pdbx_description
1 polymer ?
#
loop_
_entity_poly.entity_id
_entity_poly.type
_entity_poly.pdbx_seq_one_letter_code
_entity_poly.pdbx_strand_id
1 'polypeptide(L)'
;MRGVCLRVLMRGGEFHLGYPRSELQGASWYHLLHWDCMREAQSKHRLITQSEQDRSCILLLRLQRRSGDWLWIHCVLQVKDNMENSQQPVIVCTNQVLSTNTSSAIQD
;
A
#
# COMPACT_ATOMS: atom_id res chain seq x y z
N MET A 1 -3.90 14.19 16.60
CA MET A 1 -3.78 13.65 15.23
C MET A 1 -5.05 12.85 14.95
N ARG A 2 -6.07 13.46 14.33
CA ARG A 2 -7.33 12.76 14.04
C ARG A 2 -7.07 11.79 12.89
N GLY A 3 -7.07 10.50 13.23
CA GLY A 3 -6.51 9.42 12.43
C GLY A 3 -7.27 9.21 11.14
N VAL A 4 -6.60 9.48 10.01
CA VAL A 4 -6.97 8.95 8.70
C VAL A 4 -6.92 7.42 8.82
N CYS A 5 -8.08 6.78 8.81
CA CYS A 5 -8.17 5.32 8.87
C CYS A 5 -7.66 4.77 7.52
N LEU A 6 -6.42 4.29 7.52
CA LEU A 6 -5.78 3.68 6.36
C LEU A 6 -6.45 2.33 6.06
N ARG A 7 -7.61 2.36 5.40
CA ARG A 7 -8.26 1.15 4.88
C ARG A 7 -7.60 0.76 3.57
N VAL A 8 -6.54 -0.02 3.68
CA VAL A 8 -5.84 -0.58 2.54
C VAL A 8 -6.77 -1.58 1.83
N LEU A 9 -7.39 -1.15 0.73
CA LEU A 9 -8.07 -2.04 -0.20
C LEU A 9 -7.00 -2.73 -1.06
N MET A 10 -6.28 -3.70 -0.48
CA MET A 10 -5.43 -4.62 -1.25
C MET A 10 -6.33 -5.56 -2.07
N ARG A 11 -6.90 -5.09 -3.18
CA ARG A 11 -7.57 -5.98 -4.14
C ARG A 11 -6.50 -6.93 -4.70
N GLY A 12 -6.56 -8.22 -4.33
CA GLY A 12 -5.64 -9.25 -4.82
C GLY A 12 -4.35 -9.44 -4.02
N GLY A 13 -4.22 -8.84 -2.82
CA GLY A 13 -3.06 -9.03 -1.94
C GLY A 13 -2.85 -10.49 -1.51
N GLU A 14 -3.94 -11.26 -1.43
CA GLU A 14 -3.94 -12.69 -1.08
C GLU A 14 -3.08 -13.54 -2.03
N PHE A 15 -3.11 -13.22 -3.33
CA PHE A 15 -2.38 -13.97 -4.36
C PHE A 15 -0.87 -13.73 -4.34
N HIS A 16 -0.43 -12.57 -3.84
CA HIS A 16 0.97 -12.17 -3.93
C HIS A 16 1.70 -12.25 -2.58
N LEU A 17 1.07 -11.77 -1.50
CA LEU A 17 1.67 -11.75 -0.16
C LEU A 17 1.41 -13.04 0.64
N GLY A 18 0.39 -13.82 0.26
CA GLY A 18 0.03 -15.08 0.94
C GLY A 18 -0.71 -14.90 2.27
N TYR A 19 -1.16 -13.68 2.60
CA TYR A 19 -2.05 -13.43 3.73
C TYR A 19 -3.51 -13.54 3.29
N PRO A 20 -4.38 -14.19 4.07
CA PRO A 20 -5.82 -14.18 3.79
C PRO A 20 -6.38 -12.77 3.99
N ARG A 21 -7.45 -12.44 3.27
CA ARG A 21 -8.11 -11.13 3.35
C ARG A 21 -8.50 -10.75 4.77
N SER A 22 -8.89 -11.71 5.61
CA SER A 22 -9.25 -11.51 7.00
C SER A 22 -8.10 -10.97 7.86
N GLU A 23 -6.86 -11.38 7.59
CA GLU A 23 -5.67 -10.89 8.29
C GLU A 23 -5.22 -9.52 7.77
N LEU A 24 -5.46 -9.23 6.49
CA LEU A 24 -5.14 -7.93 5.88
C LEU A 24 -6.18 -6.85 6.24
N GLN A 25 -7.42 -7.24 6.52
CA GLN A 25 -8.50 -6.31 6.83
C GLN A 25 -8.39 -5.80 8.27
N GLY A 26 -7.93 -4.56 8.43
CA GLY A 26 -7.79 -3.89 9.74
C GLY A 26 -6.36 -3.84 10.27
N ALA A 27 -5.43 -4.59 9.66
CA ALA A 27 -4.01 -4.45 9.94
C ALA A 27 -3.48 -3.11 9.44
N SER A 28 -2.63 -2.45 10.24
CA SER A 28 -1.93 -1.26 9.75
C SER A 28 -0.87 -1.68 8.75
N TRP A 29 -0.84 -1.01 7.61
CA TRP A 29 0.12 -1.25 6.51
C TRP A 29 1.59 -1.25 6.95
N TYR A 30 1.93 -0.47 7.98
CA TYR A 30 3.28 -0.42 8.55
C TYR A 30 3.79 -1.77 9.07
N HIS A 31 2.91 -2.70 9.47
CA HIS A 31 3.33 -4.03 9.93
C HIS A 31 3.90 -4.91 8.83
N LEU A 32 3.51 -4.68 7.58
CA LEU A 32 4.00 -5.44 6.43
C LEU A 32 5.24 -4.81 5.82
N LEU A 33 5.56 -3.58 6.20
CA LEU A 33 6.61 -2.77 5.59
C LEU A 33 7.98 -3.17 6.11
N HIS A 34 8.95 -3.33 5.22
CA HIS A 34 10.35 -3.46 5.62
C HIS A 34 10.81 -2.19 6.35
N TRP A 35 11.63 -2.35 7.39
CA TRP A 35 12.06 -1.26 8.27
C TRP A 35 12.76 -0.12 7.51
N ASP A 36 13.51 -0.46 6.47
CA ASP A 36 14.22 0.48 5.61
C ASP A 36 13.27 1.46 4.91
N CYS A 37 12.07 1.01 4.55
CA CYS A 37 11.06 1.81 3.87
C CYS A 37 10.19 2.64 4.83
N MET A 38 10.26 2.43 6.16
CA MET A 38 9.33 3.04 7.11
C MET A 38 9.39 4.57 7.10
N ARG A 39 10.60 5.14 7.05
CA ARG A 39 10.79 6.60 7.05
C ARG A 39 10.22 7.25 5.79
N GLU A 40 10.46 6.64 4.64
CA GLU A 40 9.95 7.14 3.36
C GLU A 40 8.43 7.05 3.31
N ALA A 41 7.86 5.89 3.67
CA ALA A 41 6.42 5.67 3.71
C ALA A 41 5.72 6.64 4.67
N GLN A 42 6.28 6.87 5.86
CA GLN A 42 5.75 7.87 6.80
C GLN A 42 5.79 9.28 6.21
N SER A 43 6.91 9.68 5.61
CA SER A 43 7.09 11.03 5.06
C SER A 43 6.09 11.29 3.94
N LYS A 44 5.88 10.30 3.07
CA LYS A 44 4.96 10.39 1.94
C LYS A 44 3.49 10.31 2.36
N HIS A 45 3.18 9.48 3.34
CA HIS A 45 1.85 9.45 3.97
C HIS A 45 1.51 10.80 4.61
N ARG A 46 2.45 11.41 5.34
CA ARG A 46 2.28 12.76 5.88
C ARG A 46 2.06 13.79 4.77
N LEU A 47 2.82 13.70 3.68
CA LEU A 47 2.72 14.63 2.55
C LEU A 47 1.32 14.59 1.92
N ILE A 48 0.81 13.42 1.54
CA ILE A 48 -0.50 13.31 0.88
C ILE A 48 -1.68 13.66 1.80
N THR A 49 -1.53 13.46 3.11
CA THR A 49 -2.58 13.76 4.08
C THR A 49 -2.64 15.23 4.47
N GLN A 50 -1.51 15.94 4.44
CA GLN A 50 -1.42 17.37 4.75
C GLN A 50 -1.55 18.26 3.52
N SER A 51 -1.29 17.72 2.33
CA SER A 51 -1.44 18.43 1.06
C SER A 51 -2.92 18.57 0.68
N GLU A 52 -3.31 19.74 0.19
CA GLU A 52 -4.64 20.00 -0.38
C GLU A 52 -4.65 19.87 -1.92
N GLN A 53 -3.49 20.11 -2.56
CA GLN A 53 -3.36 20.13 -4.02
C GLN A 53 -2.89 18.79 -4.60
N ASP A 54 -1.93 18.14 -3.95
CA ASP A 54 -1.32 16.90 -4.43
C ASP A 54 -1.48 15.80 -3.36
N ARG A 55 -2.62 15.11 -3.44
CA ARG A 55 -3.05 14.09 -2.48
C ARG A 55 -2.76 12.68 -2.96
N SER A 56 -1.82 12.54 -3.89
CA SER A 56 -1.37 11.26 -4.43
C SER A 56 0.15 11.17 -4.40
N CYS A 57 0.69 9.98 -4.19
CA CYS A 57 2.12 9.75 -4.36
C CYS A 57 2.38 8.32 -4.81
N ILE A 58 3.50 8.14 -5.50
CA ILE A 58 4.04 6.82 -5.83
C ILE A 58 5.24 6.52 -4.94
N LEU A 59 5.33 5.27 -4.52
CA LEU A 59 6.32 4.73 -3.61
C LEU A 59 6.82 3.41 -4.15
N LEU A 60 8.12 3.15 -3.99
CA LEU A 60 8.68 1.82 -4.16
C LEU A 60 8.94 1.24 -2.77
N LEU A 61 8.26 0.15 -2.44
CA LEU A 61 8.26 -0.40 -1.10
C LEU A 61 8.58 -1.88 -1.13
N ARG A 62 9.11 -2.35 0.00
CA ARG A 62 9.39 -3.75 0.22
C ARG A 62 8.45 -4.29 1.28
N LEU A 63 7.56 -5.22 0.90
CA LEU A 63 6.62 -5.84 1.82
C LEU A 63 7.03 -7.27 2.15
N GLN A 64 6.79 -7.68 3.40
CA GLN A 64 7.02 -9.05 3.85
C GLN A 64 5.88 -9.97 3.41
N ARG A 65 6.21 -11.08 2.77
CA ARG A 65 5.28 -12.19 2.52
C ARG A 65 5.11 -13.01 3.79
N ARG A 66 4.03 -13.79 3.85
CA ARG A 66 3.82 -14.78 4.90
C ARG A 66 4.93 -15.85 4.95
N SER A 67 5.55 -16.16 3.81
CA SER A 67 6.69 -17.09 3.75
C SER A 67 7.97 -16.55 4.41
N GLY A 68 8.01 -15.25 4.77
CA GLY A 68 9.19 -14.57 5.27
C GLY A 68 10.03 -13.89 4.18
N ASP A 69 9.75 -14.15 2.90
CA ASP A 69 10.38 -13.48 1.78
C ASP A 69 9.91 -12.03 1.63
N TRP A 70 10.67 -11.25 0.86
CA TRP A 70 10.37 -9.85 0.63
C TRP A 70 10.05 -9.58 -0.84
N LEU A 71 8.98 -8.85 -1.09
CA LEU A 71 8.58 -8.44 -2.43
C LEU A 71 8.72 -6.94 -2.61
N TRP A 72 9.26 -6.56 -3.77
CA TRP A 72 9.22 -5.18 -4.23
C TRP A 72 7.85 -4.88 -4.82
N ILE A 73 7.27 -3.75 -4.42
CA ILE A 73 5.94 -3.32 -4.81
C ILE A 73 5.97 -1.83 -5.11
N HIS A 74 5.50 -1.46 -6.29
CA HIS A 74 5.10 -0.09 -6.56
C HIS A 74 3.74 0.16 -5.94
N CYS A 75 3.70 1.04 -4.95
CA CYS A 75 2.50 1.46 -4.27
C CYS A 75 2.15 2.88 -4.69
N VAL A 76 0.96 3.06 -5.25
CA VAL A 76 0.35 4.37 -5.46
C VAL A 76 -0.61 4.62 -4.31
N LEU A 77 -0.29 5.62 -3.48
CA LEU A 77 -1.19 6.10 -2.44
C LEU A 77 -2.01 7.27 -3.00
N GLN A 78 -3.30 7.26 -2.75
CA GLN A 78 -4.20 8.35 -3.12
C GLN A 78 -5.21 8.59 -2.02
N VAL A 79 -5.26 9.81 -1.49
CA VAL A 79 -6.33 10.21 -0.58
C VAL A 79 -7.59 10.44 -1.40
N LYS A 80 -8.68 9.79 -1.02
CA LYS A 80 -10.02 10.05 -1.54
C LYS A 80 -10.86 10.68 -0.45
N ASP A 81 -11.36 11.88 -0.74
CA ASP A 81 -12.39 12.52 0.06
C ASP A 81 -13.73 11.82 -0.20
N ASN A 82 -14.48 11.58 0.87
CA ASN A 82 -15.82 11.02 0.75
C ASN A 82 -16.84 12.16 0.91
N MET A 83 -17.15 12.84 -0.20
CA MET A 83 -18.01 14.04 -0.21
C MET A 83 -19.46 13.76 0.23
N GLU A 84 -19.95 12.52 0.11
CA GLU A 84 -21.38 12.23 0.30
C GLU A 84 -21.81 11.85 1.72
N ASN A 85 -20.90 11.49 2.65
CA ASN A 85 -21.35 10.80 3.88
C ASN A 85 -20.59 11.08 5.19
N SER A 86 -19.94 12.24 5.34
CA SER A 86 -19.19 12.64 6.56
C SER A 86 -18.17 11.60 7.05
N GLN A 87 -17.73 10.67 6.20
CA GLN A 87 -16.69 9.73 6.54
C GLN A 87 -15.33 10.39 6.37
N GLN A 88 -14.42 10.09 7.31
CA GLN A 88 -13.05 10.56 7.25
C GLN A 88 -12.40 10.20 5.91
N PRO A 89 -11.50 11.03 5.37
CA PRO A 89 -10.81 10.75 4.13
C PRO A 89 -10.13 9.38 4.21
N VAL A 90 -10.18 8.62 3.12
CA VAL A 90 -9.60 7.27 3.05
C VAL A 90 -8.42 7.28 2.11
N ILE A 91 -7.35 6.55 2.43
CA ILE A 91 -6.21 6.38 1.53
C ILE A 91 -6.40 5.07 0.79
N VAL A 92 -6.53 5.18 -0.52
CA VAL A 92 -6.52 4.05 -1.44
C VAL A 92 -5.08 3.75 -1.80
N CYS A 93 -4.68 2.49 -1.66
CA CYS A 93 -3.36 2.00 -2.02
C CYS A 93 -3.50 1.06 -3.22
N THR A 94 -2.97 1.44 -4.37
CA THR A 94 -2.89 0.57 -5.56
C THR A 94 -1.50 -0.03 -5.60
N ASN A 95 -1.41 -1.36 -5.56
CA ASN A 95 -0.14 -2.07 -5.40
C ASN A 95 0.16 -2.90 -6.64
N GLN A 96 1.28 -2.64 -7.29
CA GLN A 96 1.82 -3.41 -8.39
C GLN A 96 3.06 -4.15 -7.92
N VAL A 97 2.99 -5.48 -7.93
CA VAL A 97 4.13 -6.32 -7.53
C VAL A 97 5.16 -6.32 -8.66
N LEU A 98 6.39 -6.00 -8.30
CA LEU A 98 7.54 -6.14 -9.18
C LEU A 98 8.02 -7.58 -9.06
N SER A 99 7.41 -8.48 -9.83
CA SER A 99 7.93 -9.85 -9.96
C SER A 99 9.33 -9.79 -10.58
N THR A 100 10.28 -10.54 -10.02
CA THR A 100 11.56 -10.82 -10.67
C THR A 100 11.35 -11.82 -11.81
N ASN A 101 10.54 -11.47 -12.82
CA ASN A 101 10.43 -12.29 -14.02
C ASN A 101 11.60 -11.95 -14.94
N THR A 102 12.77 -12.50 -14.65
CA THR A 102 13.57 -13.12 -15.71
C THR A 102 13.11 -14.57 -15.84
N SER A 103 11.87 -14.80 -16.28
CA SER A 103 11.34 -16.09 -16.74
C SER A 103 9.88 -15.94 -17.17
N SER A 104 9.66 -15.21 -18.27
CA SER A 104 8.51 -15.39 -19.19
C SER A 104 8.56 -14.30 -20.27
N ALA A 105 9.66 -14.28 -21.02
CA ALA A 105 9.74 -13.62 -22.32
C ALA A 105 10.26 -14.64 -23.34
N ILE A 106 9.61 -15.81 -23.39
CA ILE A 106 9.63 -16.75 -24.53
C ILE A 106 8.24 -17.42 -24.53
N GLN A 107 7.60 -17.48 -25.71
CA GLN A 107 6.21 -17.86 -26.05
C GLN A 107 5.28 -16.64 -26.11
N ASP A 108 4.85 -16.14 -27.27
CA ASP A 108 4.73 -16.70 -28.63
C ASP A 108 5.18 -15.67 -29.67
#